data_AF-A0A255RF33-F1
#
_entry.id   AF-A0A255RF33-F1
#
_cell.length_a   1.000
_cell.length_b   1.000
_cell.length_c   1.000
_cell.angle_alpha   90.00
_cell.angle_beta   90.00
_cell.angle_gamma   90.00
#
_symmetry.space_group_name_H-M   'P 1'
#
loop_
_entity.id
_entity.type
_entity.pdbx_description
1 polymer ?
#
loop_
_entity_poly.entity_id
_entity_poly.type
_entity_poly.pdbx_seq_one_letter_code
_entity_poly.pdbx_strand_id
1 'polypeptide(L)'
;MSLATTSPPTSQTPTRTTVVVSEAERRSEAIQRFLAEETATQRLVGDRAVVDRIIHQLTREGWSEAAIGRVLDARLSCIFELLAAGAACSRIAIENGVVVVEGTQAEWYRRRLARFNHVLRPHNKSVAAFYQEKLSQAE
;
A
#
# COMPACT_ATOMS: atom_id res chain seq x y z
N MET A 1 28.29 -75.14 -14.45
CA MET A 1 26.93 -74.66 -14.76
C MET A 1 26.38 -74.06 -13.49
N SER A 2 26.43 -72.73 -13.34
CA SER A 2 26.01 -72.02 -12.13
C SER A 2 24.64 -71.38 -12.34
N LEU A 3 23.71 -71.68 -11.43
CA LEU A 3 22.38 -71.08 -11.38
C LEU A 3 22.47 -69.69 -10.74
N ALA A 4 21.95 -68.68 -11.43
CA ALA A 4 21.85 -67.32 -10.93
C ALA A 4 20.60 -67.17 -10.05
N THR A 5 20.79 -66.74 -8.82
CA THR A 5 19.72 -66.41 -7.87
C THR A 5 19.32 -64.95 -8.06
N THR A 6 18.12 -64.70 -8.57
CA THR A 6 17.50 -63.37 -8.64
C THR A 6 16.78 -63.03 -7.33
N SER A 7 17.20 -61.95 -6.66
CA SER A 7 16.48 -61.34 -5.54
C SER A 7 15.30 -60.47 -6.03
N PRO A 8 14.19 -60.35 -5.26
CA PRO A 8 13.05 -59.53 -5.66
C PRO A 8 13.29 -58.03 -5.38
N PRO A 9 12.60 -57.13 -6.10
CA PRO A 9 12.68 -55.69 -5.85
C PRO A 9 11.91 -55.31 -4.59
N THR A 10 12.56 -54.58 -3.69
CA THR A 10 11.94 -53.98 -2.50
C THR A 10 10.99 -52.86 -2.93
N SER A 11 9.68 -53.07 -2.75
CA SER A 11 8.66 -52.03 -2.88
C SER A 11 8.92 -50.91 -1.85
N GLN A 12 9.34 -49.75 -2.33
CA GLN A 12 9.37 -48.53 -1.52
C GLN A 12 7.98 -47.90 -1.55
N THR A 13 7.26 -48.01 -0.44
CA THR A 13 6.02 -47.25 -0.22
C THR A 13 6.37 -45.78 -0.05
N PRO A 14 5.75 -44.84 -0.80
CA PRO A 14 6.00 -43.42 -0.59
C PRO A 14 5.50 -43.00 0.79
N THR A 15 6.41 -42.61 1.68
CA THR A 15 6.08 -42.00 2.96
C THR A 15 5.44 -40.64 2.68
N ARG A 16 4.12 -40.56 2.83
CA ARG A 16 3.37 -39.31 2.78
C ARG A 16 3.76 -38.50 4.01
N THR A 17 4.66 -37.52 3.84
CA THR A 17 4.99 -36.54 4.88
C THR A 17 3.74 -35.72 5.19
N THR A 18 3.01 -36.10 6.23
CA THR A 18 1.99 -35.24 6.83
C THR A 18 2.70 -34.05 7.46
N VAL A 19 2.50 -32.87 6.87
CA VAL A 19 2.88 -31.60 7.48
C VAL A 19 2.01 -31.42 8.73
N VAL A 20 2.50 -31.88 9.87
CA VAL A 20 1.88 -31.61 11.17
C VAL A 20 2.27 -30.18 11.53
N VAL A 21 1.50 -29.21 11.02
CA VAL A 21 1.56 -27.83 11.50
C VAL A 21 1.23 -27.89 12.98
N SER A 22 2.22 -27.57 13.81
CA SER A 22 2.09 -27.62 15.26
C SER A 22 1.00 -26.66 15.72
N GLU A 23 0.35 -26.98 16.84
CA GLU A 23 -0.66 -26.09 17.43
C GLU A 23 -0.09 -24.70 17.73
N ALA A 24 1.22 -24.63 18.01
CA ALA A 24 1.97 -23.39 18.18
C ALA A 24 2.04 -22.55 16.88
N GLU A 25 2.27 -23.17 15.72
CA GLU A 25 2.29 -22.47 14.43
C GLU A 25 0.90 -21.97 14.04
N ARG A 26 -0.16 -22.77 14.25
CA ARG A 26 -1.55 -22.31 14.02
C ARG A 26 -1.92 -21.14 14.94
N ARG A 27 -1.48 -21.17 16.19
CA ARG A 27 -1.69 -20.09 17.16
C ARG A 27 -0.90 -18.83 16.76
N SER A 28 0.32 -19.00 16.26
CA SER A 28 1.16 -17.91 15.74
C SER A 28 0.51 -17.24 14.52
N GLU A 29 0.04 -18.02 13.55
CA GLU A 29 -0.69 -17.49 12.37
C GLU A 29 -1.98 -16.75 12.77
N ALA A 30 -2.73 -17.27 13.75
CA ALA A 30 -3.94 -16.62 14.24
C ALA A 30 -3.64 -15.27 14.91
N ILE A 31 -2.57 -15.20 15.71
CA ILE A 31 -2.10 -13.94 16.33
C ILE A 31 -1.65 -12.95 15.25
N GLN A 32 -0.91 -13.40 14.24
CA GLN A 32 -0.48 -12.54 13.14
C GLN A 32 -1.65 -11.97 12.34
N ARG A 33 -2.68 -12.79 12.04
CA ARG A 33 -3.91 -12.31 11.38
C ARG A 33 -4.65 -11.29 12.24
N PHE A 34 -4.81 -11.57 13.53
CA PHE A 34 -5.45 -10.64 14.46
C PHE A 34 -4.70 -9.31 14.54
N LEU A 35 -3.38 -9.33 14.67
CA LEU A 35 -2.57 -8.10 14.69
C LEU A 35 -2.63 -7.35 13.35
N ALA A 36 -2.69 -8.05 12.22
CA ALA A 36 -2.87 -7.43 10.92
C ALA A 36 -4.25 -6.77 10.78
N GLU A 37 -5.31 -7.42 11.27
CA GLU A 37 -6.68 -6.88 11.32
C GLU A 37 -6.77 -5.68 12.27
N GLU A 38 -6.14 -5.75 13.44
CA GLU A 38 -6.08 -4.65 14.41
C GLU A 38 -5.33 -3.46 13.80
N THR A 39 -4.18 -3.70 13.17
CA THR A 39 -3.41 -2.67 12.48
C THR A 39 -4.21 -2.04 11.34
N ALA A 40 -4.95 -2.85 10.55
CA ALA A 40 -5.84 -2.35 9.51
C ALA A 40 -6.97 -1.49 10.09
N THR A 41 -7.56 -1.92 11.20
CA THR A 41 -8.62 -1.18 11.90
C THR A 41 -8.11 0.14 12.46
N GLN A 42 -6.94 0.15 13.10
CA GLN A 42 -6.30 1.36 13.62
C GLN A 42 -5.98 2.36 12.50
N ARG A 43 -5.54 1.89 11.32
CA ARG A 43 -5.35 2.73 10.13
C ARG A 43 -6.67 3.36 9.66
N LEU A 44 -7.75 2.57 9.59
CA LEU A 44 -9.08 3.08 9.22
C LEU A 44 -9.61 4.13 10.20
N VAL A 45 -9.41 3.92 11.51
CA VAL A 45 -9.80 4.89 12.55
C VAL A 45 -8.96 6.16 12.46
N GLY A 46 -7.65 6.04 12.24
CA GLY A 46 -6.76 7.18 12.05
C GLY A 46 -7.14 8.03 10.83
N ASP A 47 -7.44 7.37 9.70
CA ASP A 47 -7.91 8.05 8.49
C ASP A 47 -9.25 8.76 8.70
N ARG A 48 -10.18 8.14 9.43
CA ARG A 48 -11.46 8.76 9.79
C ARG A 48 -11.25 10.03 10.60
N ALA A 49 -10.40 9.99 11.64
CA ALA A 49 -10.12 11.14 12.48
C ALA A 49 -9.47 12.30 11.71
N VAL A 50 -8.62 12.01 10.72
CA VAL A 50 -8.04 13.03 9.83
C VAL A 50 -9.12 13.65 8.95
N VAL A 51 -9.98 12.84 8.34
CA VAL A 51 -11.09 13.34 7.51
C VAL A 51 -12.05 14.21 8.33
N ASP A 52 -12.45 13.76 9.51
CA ASP A 52 -13.34 14.51 10.40
C ASP A 52 -12.72 15.86 10.81
N ARG A 53 -11.41 15.91 11.04
CA ARG A 53 -10.68 17.16 11.32
C ARG A 53 -10.68 18.12 10.12
N ILE A 54 -10.48 17.61 8.90
CA ILE A 54 -10.54 18.41 7.68
C ILE A 54 -11.94 19.00 7.50
N ILE A 55 -12.98 18.16 7.62
CA ILE A 55 -14.38 18.59 7.52
C ILE A 55 -14.67 19.66 8.55
N HIS A 56 -14.33 19.43 9.82
CA HIS A 56 -14.58 20.39 10.90
C HIS A 56 -13.87 21.73 10.66
N GLN A 57 -12.60 21.71 10.25
CA GLN A 57 -11.83 22.91 9.95
C GLN A 57 -12.44 23.72 8.80
N LEU A 58 -12.73 23.08 7.68
CA LEU A 58 -13.28 23.76 6.49
C LEU A 58 -14.70 24.30 6.75
N THR A 59 -15.52 23.55 7.50
CA THR A 59 -16.83 24.04 7.95
C THR A 59 -16.69 25.29 8.82
N ARG A 60 -15.71 25.33 9.74
CA ARG A 60 -15.44 26.52 10.57
C ARG A 60 -14.97 27.73 9.75
N GLU A 61 -14.30 27.49 8.62
CA GLU A 61 -13.91 28.51 7.65
C GLU A 61 -15.05 28.93 6.71
N GLY A 62 -16.25 28.37 6.87
CA GLY A 62 -17.45 28.74 6.10
C GLY A 62 -17.53 28.07 4.72
N TRP A 63 -16.78 27.01 4.48
CA TRP A 63 -16.87 26.26 3.22
C TRP A 63 -18.19 25.50 3.15
N SER A 64 -18.77 25.41 1.96
CA SER A 64 -19.97 24.60 1.74
C SER A 64 -19.63 23.11 1.73
N GLU A 65 -20.61 22.29 2.11
CA GLU A 65 -20.47 20.82 2.10
C GLU A 65 -20.02 20.29 0.73
N ALA A 66 -20.60 20.82 -0.36
CA ALA A 66 -20.20 20.47 -1.72
C ALA A 66 -18.74 20.83 -2.03
N ALA A 67 -18.22 21.93 -1.48
CA ALA A 67 -16.81 22.30 -1.63
C ALA A 67 -15.88 21.40 -0.81
N ILE A 68 -16.28 21.06 0.41
CA ILE A 68 -15.56 20.11 1.28
C ILE A 68 -15.47 18.73 0.61
N GLY A 69 -16.58 18.24 0.05
CA GLY A 69 -16.61 16.99 -0.71
C GLY A 69 -15.58 16.98 -1.84
N ARG A 70 -15.52 18.06 -2.65
CA ARG A 70 -14.51 18.19 -3.72
C ARG A 70 -13.06 18.18 -3.21
N VAL A 71 -12.79 18.75 -2.03
CA VAL A 71 -11.46 18.72 -1.42
C VAL A 71 -11.08 17.28 -1.03
N LEU A 72 -12.02 16.55 -0.42
CA LEU A 72 -11.81 15.15 -0.04
C LEU A 72 -11.61 14.25 -1.27
N ASP A 73 -12.39 14.46 -2.34
CA ASP A 73 -12.25 13.73 -3.61
C ASP A 73 -10.91 14.02 -4.29
N ALA A 74 -10.47 15.29 -4.27
CA ALA A 74 -9.17 15.68 -4.80
C ALA A 74 -8.02 15.03 -4.01
N ARG A 75 -8.14 14.97 -2.68
CA ARG A 75 -7.19 14.25 -1.80
C ARG A 75 -7.11 12.77 -2.18
N LEU A 76 -8.24 12.07 -2.25
CA LEU A 76 -8.28 10.64 -2.57
C LEU A 76 -7.74 10.37 -3.98
N SER A 77 -8.13 11.21 -4.94
CA SER A 77 -7.59 11.14 -6.30
C SER A 77 -6.08 11.26 -6.31
N CYS A 78 -5.50 12.23 -5.61
CA CYS A 78 -4.04 12.40 -5.54
C CYS A 78 -3.35 11.16 -4.97
N ILE A 79 -3.86 10.61 -3.87
CA ILE A 79 -3.29 9.41 -3.23
C ILE A 79 -3.35 8.21 -4.19
N PHE A 80 -4.49 8.02 -4.87
CA PHE A 80 -4.65 6.93 -5.84
C PHE A 80 -3.67 7.05 -7.00
N GLU A 81 -3.49 8.25 -7.57
CA GLU A 81 -2.53 8.47 -8.66
C GLU A 81 -1.08 8.18 -8.21
N LEU A 82 -0.71 8.55 -6.98
CA LEU A 82 0.62 8.28 -6.42
C LEU A 82 0.87 6.79 -6.23
N LEU A 83 -0.10 6.06 -5.65
CA LEU A 83 0.00 4.61 -5.47
C LEU A 83 0.07 3.87 -6.81
N ALA A 84 -0.77 4.25 -7.77
CA ALA A 84 -0.76 3.66 -9.11
C ALA A 84 0.57 3.96 -9.84
N ALA A 85 1.10 5.18 -9.70
CA ALA A 85 2.41 5.53 -10.22
C ALA A 85 3.51 4.69 -9.57
N GLY A 86 3.47 4.51 -8.24
CA GLY A 86 4.46 3.73 -7.49
C GLY A 86 4.48 2.26 -7.88
N ALA A 87 3.32 1.70 -8.22
CA ALA A 87 3.21 0.33 -8.70
C ALA A 87 3.64 0.13 -10.16
N ALA A 88 3.51 1.16 -11.01
CA ALA A 88 3.70 1.04 -12.46
C ALA A 88 5.00 1.69 -13.00
N CYS A 89 5.72 2.43 -12.17
CA CYS A 89 6.93 3.15 -12.54
C CYS A 89 8.13 2.63 -11.73
N SER A 90 9.34 2.85 -12.24
CA SER A 90 10.55 2.34 -11.57
C SER A 90 10.94 3.17 -10.35
N ARG A 91 10.54 4.45 -10.33
CA ARG A 91 10.84 5.35 -9.22
C ARG A 91 9.84 6.50 -9.12
N ILE A 92 9.53 6.83 -7.87
CA ILE A 92 8.90 8.08 -7.49
C ILE A 92 9.81 8.77 -6.48
N ALA A 93 10.12 10.03 -6.72
CA ALA A 93 10.95 10.86 -5.86
C ALA A 93 10.30 12.23 -5.66
N ILE A 94 10.81 12.98 -4.68
CA ILE A 94 10.44 14.38 -4.47
C ILE A 94 11.67 15.23 -4.76
N GLU A 95 11.53 16.17 -5.69
CA GLU A 95 12.58 17.10 -6.08
C GLU A 95 12.01 18.52 -6.06
N ASN A 96 12.70 19.47 -5.43
CA ASN A 96 12.27 20.87 -5.36
C ASN A 96 10.80 21.06 -4.89
N GLY A 97 10.32 20.18 -4.01
CA GLY A 97 8.95 20.22 -3.48
C GLY A 97 7.87 19.64 -4.39
N VAL A 98 8.22 19.03 -5.52
CA VAL A 98 7.30 18.36 -6.44
C VAL A 98 7.65 16.89 -6.61
N VAL A 99 6.67 16.08 -6.97
CA VAL A 99 6.86 14.66 -7.29
C VAL A 99 7.43 14.51 -8.69
N VAL A 100 8.51 13.73 -8.81
CA VAL A 100 9.10 13.30 -10.07
C VAL A 100 8.89 11.81 -10.20
N VAL A 101 8.47 11.37 -11.40
CA VAL A 101 8.20 9.97 -11.72
C VAL A 101 9.11 9.55 -12.86
N GLU A 102 9.78 8.41 -12.72
CA GLU A 102 10.70 7.82 -13.70
C GLU A 102 10.28 6.39 -14.05
N GLY A 103 10.56 5.97 -15.29
CA GLY A 103 10.26 4.61 -15.79
C GLY A 103 9.29 4.59 -16.97
N THR A 104 8.85 3.39 -17.34
CA THR A 104 8.14 3.11 -18.59
C THR A 104 6.82 3.87 -18.75
N GLN A 105 6.07 4.10 -17.66
CA GLN A 105 4.80 4.84 -17.68
C GLN A 105 4.90 6.27 -17.12
N ALA A 106 6.12 6.78 -16.88
CA ALA A 106 6.35 8.03 -16.19
C ALA A 106 5.62 9.22 -16.82
N GLU A 107 5.59 9.33 -18.16
CA GLU A 107 4.93 10.43 -18.87
C GLU A 107 3.40 10.43 -18.67
N TRP A 108 2.80 9.24 -18.56
CA TRP A 108 1.37 9.11 -18.31
C TRP A 108 1.03 9.59 -16.90
N TYR A 109 1.77 9.12 -15.90
CA TYR A 109 1.56 9.50 -14.51
C TYR A 109 1.95 10.95 -14.21
N ARG A 110 2.99 11.49 -14.85
CA ARG A 110 3.35 12.92 -14.74
C ARG A 110 2.19 13.82 -15.17
N ARG A 111 1.50 13.48 -16.27
CA ARG A 111 0.31 14.24 -16.73
C ARG A 111 -0.86 14.14 -15.76
N ARG A 112 -1.13 12.97 -15.19
CA ARG A 112 -2.24 12.78 -14.22
C ARG A 112 -1.97 13.48 -12.89
N LEU A 113 -0.72 13.45 -12.42
CA LEU A 113 -0.29 14.10 -11.19
C LEU A 113 -0.12 15.61 -11.34
N ALA A 114 -0.01 16.15 -12.57
CA ALA A 114 0.24 17.57 -12.83
C ALA A 114 -0.65 18.50 -11.99
N ARG A 115 -1.96 18.25 -11.95
CA ARG A 115 -2.94 19.04 -11.18
C ARG A 115 -2.67 19.11 -9.67
N PHE A 116 -1.93 18.15 -9.11
CA PHE A 116 -1.55 18.09 -7.69
C PHE A 116 -0.09 18.48 -7.46
N ASN A 117 0.69 18.66 -8.53
CA ASN A 117 2.13 18.79 -8.52
C ASN A 117 2.59 20.25 -8.69
N HIS A 118 1.85 21.17 -8.09
CA HIS A 118 2.16 22.59 -8.07
C HIS A 118 2.39 23.04 -6.62
N VAL A 119 3.45 23.81 -6.39
CA VAL A 119 3.75 24.39 -5.08
C VAL A 119 2.97 25.69 -4.94
N LEU A 120 2.01 25.71 -4.02
CA LEU A 120 1.23 26.90 -3.71
C LEU A 120 1.88 27.63 -2.52
N ARG A 121 2.20 28.91 -2.69
CA ARG A 121 2.70 29.74 -1.57
C ARG A 121 1.62 29.82 -0.47
N PRO A 122 1.99 29.84 0.81
CA PRO A 122 3.35 29.92 1.37
C PRO A 122 4.06 28.56 1.52
N HIS A 123 3.50 27.47 1.00
CA HIS A 123 4.07 26.13 1.17
C HIS A 123 5.32 25.95 0.29
N ASN A 124 6.17 25.01 0.70
CA ASN A 124 7.38 24.61 -0.03
C ASN A 124 7.24 23.24 -0.72
N LYS A 125 6.06 22.61 -0.63
CA LYS A 125 5.75 21.33 -1.23
C LYS A 125 4.39 21.39 -1.90
N SER A 126 4.27 20.67 -3.01
CA SER A 126 3.01 20.39 -3.68
C SER A 126 2.18 19.39 -2.86
N VAL A 127 0.88 19.32 -3.15
CA VAL A 127 -0.02 18.35 -2.52
C VAL A 127 0.44 16.92 -2.79
N ALA A 128 0.89 16.64 -4.03
CA ALA A 128 1.45 15.35 -4.39
C ALA A 128 2.68 15.01 -3.55
N ALA A 129 3.62 15.95 -3.37
CA ALA A 129 4.84 15.72 -2.59
C ALA A 129 4.54 15.49 -1.10
N PHE A 130 3.58 16.23 -0.53
CA PHE A 130 3.14 16.02 0.85
C PHE A 130 2.58 14.60 1.06
N TYR A 131 1.72 14.12 0.16
CA TYR A 131 1.15 12.77 0.28
C TYR A 131 2.17 11.68 -0.04
N GLN A 132 3.10 11.90 -0.96
CA GLN A 132 4.19 10.95 -1.21
C GLN A 132 5.05 10.74 0.04
N GLU A 133 5.40 11.79 0.77
CA GLU A 133 6.11 11.66 2.06
C GLU A 133 5.33 10.86 3.09
N LYS A 134 4.02 11.11 3.19
CA LYS A 134 3.14 10.37 4.10
C LYS A 134 3.10 8.88 3.77
N LEU A 135 3.04 8.54 2.48
CA LEU A 135 3.00 7.15 2.01
C LEU A 135 4.34 6.46 2.25
N SER A 136 5.47 7.10 1.93
CA SER A 136 6.81 6.54 2.13
C SER A 136 7.23 6.38 3.60
N GLN A 137 6.53 7.04 4.55
CA GLN A 137 6.73 6.85 5.99
C GLN A 137 5.89 5.71 6.57
N ALA A 138 4.93 5.17 5.79
CA ALA A 138 4.06 4.08 6.21
C ALA A 138 4.58 2.68 5.81
N GLU A 139 5.67 2.65 5.03
CA GLU A 139 6.45 1.46 4.64
C GLU A 139 7.60 1.22 5.63
#